data_AF-A0A1M7AUL9-F1
#
_entry.id   AF-A0A1M7AUL9-F1
#
_cell.length_a   1.000
_cell.length_b   1.000
_cell.length_c   1.000
_cell.angle_alpha   90.00
_cell.angle_beta   90.00
_cell.angle_gamma   90.00
#
_symmetry.space_group_name_H-M   'P 1'
#
loop_
_entity.id
_entity.type
_entity.pdbx_description
1 polymer ?
#
loop_
_entity_poly.entity_id
_entity_poly.type
_entity_poly.pdbx_seq_one_letter_code
_entity_poly.pdbx_strand_id
1 'polypeptide(L)'
;MSANQRQHPRTPMKCRIKICHPSFGELVAQTRDLSDGGVYVKHDDLAALEPGTRVTGQVQDLPIEAPILEMEVMRVTPEGVGLRFIRD
;
A
#
# COMPACT_ATOMS: atom_id res chain seq x y z
N MET A 1 4.91 -13.81 -21.00
CA MET A 1 4.87 -12.32 -20.95
C MET A 1 3.73 -11.94 -20.03
N SER A 2 3.99 -11.30 -18.89
CA SER A 2 2.89 -10.81 -18.04
C SER A 2 2.41 -9.48 -18.58
N ALA A 3 1.19 -9.47 -19.12
CA ALA A 3 0.54 -8.25 -19.62
C ALA A 3 0.30 -7.27 -18.46
N ASN A 4 0.32 -5.97 -18.77
CA ASN A 4 -0.02 -4.93 -17.81
C ASN A 4 -1.52 -5.02 -17.47
N GLN A 5 -1.87 -5.52 -16.29
CA GLN A 5 -3.25 -5.73 -15.83
C GLN A 5 -3.87 -4.47 -15.18
N ARG A 6 -3.33 -3.27 -15.44
CA ARG A 6 -3.86 -2.04 -14.84
C ARG A 6 -5.18 -1.63 -15.48
N GLN A 7 -6.20 -1.50 -14.65
CA GLN A 7 -7.52 -0.97 -15.04
C GLN A 7 -7.66 0.54 -14.81
N HIS A 8 -6.88 1.09 -13.86
CA HIS A 8 -6.97 2.51 -13.46
C HIS A 8 -5.61 3.22 -13.62
N PRO A 9 -5.58 4.47 -14.08
CA PRO A 9 -4.37 5.28 -14.10
C PRO A 9 -3.84 5.50 -12.68
N ARG A 10 -2.52 5.59 -12.53
CA ARG A 10 -1.87 5.91 -11.25
C ARG A 10 -1.47 7.38 -11.25
N THR A 11 -1.89 8.10 -10.21
CA THR A 11 -1.54 9.48 -9.94
C THR A 11 -0.39 9.50 -8.93
N PRO A 12 0.75 10.16 -9.23
CA PRO A 12 1.79 10.38 -8.24
C PRO A 12 1.23 11.09 -7.01
N MET A 13 1.43 10.50 -5.83
CA MET A 13 0.89 11.03 -4.58
C MET A 13 1.79 10.61 -3.44
N LYS A 14 2.33 11.60 -2.73
CA LYS A 14 3.17 11.40 -1.54
C LYS A 14 2.39 11.78 -0.30
N CYS A 15 1.94 10.77 0.43
CA CYS A 15 1.27 10.89 1.71
C CYS A 15 1.96 9.97 2.72
N ARG A 16 1.91 10.34 4.00
CA ARG A 16 2.28 9.43 5.09
C ARG A 16 1.15 8.44 5.30
N ILE A 17 1.49 7.16 5.42
CA ILE A 17 0.54 6.08 5.63
C ILE A 17 1.06 5.18 6.74
N LYS A 18 0.23 4.92 7.74
CA LYS A 18 0.48 3.89 8.73
C LYS A 18 0.07 2.55 8.12
N ILE A 19 0.98 1.57 8.10
CA ILE A 19 0.72 0.20 7.67
C ILE A 19 0.82 -0.71 8.89
N CYS A 20 -0.14 -1.62 9.05
CA CYS A 20 -0.14 -2.59 10.15
C CYS A 20 -0.15 -4.03 9.61
N HIS A 21 0.68 -4.89 10.21
CA HIS A 21 0.77 -6.32 9.93
C HIS A 21 1.37 -7.06 11.14
N PRO A 22 0.94 -8.29 11.47
CA PRO A 22 1.45 -9.02 12.65
C PRO A 22 2.97 -9.23 12.71
N SER A 23 3.66 -9.30 11.56
CA SER A 23 5.11 -9.53 11.55
C SER A 23 5.96 -8.34 11.99
N PHE A 24 5.41 -7.12 11.94
CA PHE A 24 6.14 -5.89 12.29
C PHE A 24 5.34 -4.92 13.18
N GLY A 25 4.09 -5.24 13.52
CA GLY A 25 3.21 -4.36 14.26
C GLY A 25 2.72 -3.20 13.38
N GLU A 26 3.11 -1.98 13.73
CA GLU A 26 2.77 -0.78 12.97
C GLU A 26 4.05 -0.08 12.49
N LEU A 27 4.03 0.42 11.25
CA LEU A 27 5.07 1.29 10.72
C LEU A 27 4.47 2.46 9.97
N VAL A 28 5.21 3.57 9.87
CA VAL A 28 4.82 4.71 9.04
C VAL A 28 5.69 4.75 7.79
N ALA A 29 5.05 4.71 6.64
CA ALA A 29 5.67 4.69 5.33
C ALA A 29 5.19 5.86 4.46
N GLN A 30 5.72 5.95 3.24
CA GLN A 30 5.33 6.98 2.28
C GLN A 30 4.77 6.37 1.00
N THR A 31 3.62 6.88 0.55
CA THR A 31 3.08 6.51 -0.76
C THR A 31 3.93 7.11 -1.88
N ARG A 32 4.05 6.40 -3.00
CA ARG A 32 4.65 6.94 -4.24
C ARG A 32 3.57 7.40 -5.21
N ASP A 33 2.56 6.57 -5.40
CA ASP A 33 1.47 6.75 -6.34
C ASP A 33 0.22 6.00 -5.85
N LEU A 34 -0.95 6.46 -6.30
CA LEU A 34 -2.27 5.94 -5.97
C LEU A 34 -3.10 5.78 -7.25
N SER A 35 -3.96 4.77 -7.31
CA SER A 35 -5.09 4.68 -8.24
C SER A 35 -6.35 4.26 -7.48
N ASP A 36 -7.50 4.26 -8.17
CA ASP A 36 -8.76 3.78 -7.56
C ASP A 36 -8.67 2.33 -7.06
N GLY A 37 -7.77 1.53 -7.65
CA GLY A 37 -7.61 0.12 -7.32
C GLY A 37 -6.52 -0.20 -6.29
N GLY A 38 -5.69 0.78 -5.92
CA GLY A 38 -4.61 0.51 -4.96
C GLY A 38 -3.49 1.54 -4.95
N VAL A 39 -2.50 1.29 -4.11
CA VAL A 39 -1.44 2.24 -3.78
C VAL A 39 -0.06 1.58 -3.92
N TYR A 40 0.98 2.35 -4.20
CA TYR A 40 2.35 1.90 -3.99
C TYR A 40 2.96 2.60 -2.79
N VAL A 41 3.54 1.82 -1.89
CA VAL A 41 4.10 2.31 -0.61
C VAL A 41 5.59 1.96 -0.56
N LYS A 42 6.41 2.96 -0.22
CA LYS A 42 7.86 2.82 -0.03
C LYS A 42 8.21 2.64 1.43
N HIS A 43 8.88 1.55 1.75
CA HIS A 43 9.51 1.27 3.05
C HIS A 43 10.31 -0.03 2.95
N ASP A 44 11.51 -0.07 3.52
CA ASP A 44 12.41 -1.23 3.41
C ASP A 44 11.83 -2.46 4.11
N ASP A 45 11.25 -2.31 5.31
CA ASP A 45 10.61 -3.42 6.03
C ASP A 45 9.41 -4.04 5.29
N LEU A 46 8.75 -3.28 4.39
CA LEU A 46 7.67 -3.82 3.58
C LEU A 46 8.19 -4.75 2.47
N ALA A 47 9.47 -4.67 2.11
CA ALA A 47 10.08 -5.56 1.13
C ALA A 47 10.22 -7.01 1.65
N ALA A 48 10.02 -7.25 2.95
CA ALA A 48 9.99 -8.58 3.55
C ALA A 48 8.61 -9.27 3.44
N LEU A 49 7.57 -8.56 3.00
CA LEU A 49 6.25 -9.15 2.78
C LEU A 49 6.22 -10.00 1.50
N GLU A 50 5.25 -10.90 1.39
CA GLU A 50 5.04 -11.74 0.20
C GLU A 50 3.76 -11.34 -0.55
N PRO A 51 3.70 -11.48 -1.89
CA PRO A 51 2.44 -11.35 -2.63
C PRO A 51 1.32 -12.23 -2.05
N GLY A 52 0.11 -11.68 -1.95
CA GLY A 52 -1.04 -12.30 -1.29
C GLY A 52 -1.20 -11.91 0.19
N THR A 53 -0.18 -11.32 0.82
CA THR A 53 -0.26 -10.87 2.22
C THR A 53 -1.32 -9.77 2.39
N ARG A 54 -2.15 -9.89 3.43
CA ARG A 54 -3.14 -8.88 3.84
C ARG A 54 -2.51 -7.90 4.83
N VAL A 55 -2.69 -6.60 4.60
CA VAL A 55 -2.27 -5.54 5.52
C VAL A 55 -3.39 -4.52 5.68
N THR A 56 -3.39 -3.77 6.78
CA THR A 56 -4.23 -2.57 6.89
C THR A 56 -3.40 -1.32 6.67
N GLY A 57 -4.02 -0.28 6.12
CA GLY A 57 -3.37 1.02 5.96
C GLY A 57 -4.29 2.18 6.27
N GLN A 58 -3.71 3.25 6.80
CA GLN A 58 -4.42 4.46 7.18
C GLN A 58 -3.58 5.69 6.85
N VAL A 59 -4.10 6.59 6.03
CA VAL A 59 -3.43 7.87 5.73
C VAL A 59 -3.30 8.68 7.01
N GLN A 60 -2.13 9.28 7.21
CA GLN A 60 -1.80 10.07 8.38
C GLN A 60 -1.82 11.56 8.05
N ASP A 61 -1.73 12.39 9.10
CA ASP A 61 -1.56 13.84 9.00
C ASP A 61 -2.74 14.57 8.32
N LEU A 62 -3.95 14.00 8.42
CA LEU A 62 -5.19 14.64 8.00
C LEU A 62 -5.86 15.35 9.19
N PRO A 63 -6.66 16.41 8.95
CA PRO A 63 -7.40 17.11 10.01
C PRO A 63 -8.38 16.22 10.79
N ILE A 64 -8.81 15.12 10.16
CA ILE A 64 -9.62 14.07 10.74
C ILE A 64 -8.97 12.72 10.46
N GLU A 65 -9.21 11.73 11.32
CA GLU A 65 -8.67 10.39 11.14
C GLU A 65 -9.16 9.78 9.81
N ALA A 66 -8.22 9.28 9.00
CA ALA A 66 -8.56 8.60 7.75
C ALA A 66 -9.21 7.24 8.03
N PRO A 67 -10.06 6.74 7.14
CA PRO A 67 -10.54 5.36 7.23
C PRO A 67 -9.37 4.38 7.16
N ILE A 68 -9.48 3.28 7.90
CA ILE A 68 -8.58 2.14 7.78
C ILE A 68 -9.04 1.31 6.57
N LEU A 69 -8.11 1.02 5.67
CA LEU A 69 -8.35 0.22 4.47
C LEU A 69 -7.63 -1.12 4.58
N GLU A 70 -8.30 -2.20 4.22
CA GLU A 70 -7.66 -3.50 4.02
C GLU A 70 -7.09 -3.60 2.61
N MET A 71 -5.89 -4.17 2.49
CA MET A 71 -5.14 -4.23 1.25
C MET A 71 -4.40 -5.55 1.09
N GLU A 72 -4.18 -5.93 -0.17
CA GLU A 72 -3.38 -7.11 -0.53
C GLU A 72 -2.08 -6.71 -1.21
N VAL A 73 -0.98 -7.33 -0.81
CA VAL A 73 0.29 -7.22 -1.53
C VAL A 73 0.16 -7.88 -2.89
N MET A 74 0.23 -7.09 -3.96
CA MET A 74 0.21 -7.61 -5.33
C MET A 74 1.61 -7.83 -5.89
N ARG A 75 2.58 -7.05 -5.40
CA ARG A 75 3.99 -7.16 -5.80
C ARG A 75 4.91 -6.53 -4.76
N VAL A 76 6.12 -7.04 -4.71
CA VAL A 76 7.20 -6.57 -3.85
C VAL A 76 8.36 -6.14 -4.72
N THR A 77 9.05 -5.09 -4.30
CA THR A 77 10.23 -4.54 -4.97
C THR A 77 11.23 -4.09 -3.91
N PRO A 78 12.52 -3.88 -4.26
CA PRO A 78 13.52 -3.40 -3.29
C PRO A 78 13.15 -2.08 -2.61
N GLU A 79 12.34 -1.24 -3.25
CA GLU A 79 11.93 0.07 -2.69
C GLU A 79 10.62 0.03 -1.89
N GLY A 80 9.89 -1.09 -1.90
CA GLY A 80 8.58 -1.21 -1.25
C GLY A 80 7.59 -2.09 -2.00
N VAL A 81 6.28 -1.85 -1.80
CA VAL A 81 5.20 -2.77 -2.21
C VAL A 81 4.11 -2.09 -3.02
N GLY A 82 3.59 -2.83 -4.00
CA GLY A 82 2.33 -2.48 -4.67
C GLY A 82 1.17 -3.18 -3.99
N LEU A 83 0.23 -2.40 -3.48
CA LEU A 83 -0.95 -2.86 -2.75
C LEU A 83 -2.21 -2.68 -3.61
N ARG A 84 -3.15 -3.61 -3.50
CA ARG A 84 -4.51 -3.51 -4.07
C ARG A 84 -5.51 -3.31 -2.95
N PHE A 85 -6.45 -2.39 -3.13
CA PHE A 85 -7.55 -2.22 -2.19
C PHE A 85 -8.49 -3.42 -2.25
N ILE A 86 -8.86 -3.92 -1.08
CA ILE A 86 -9.92 -4.91 -0.95
C ILE A 86 -11.22 -4.12 -0.82
N ARG A 87 -12.17 -4.46 -1.67
CA ARG A 87 -13.53 -3.94 -1.62
C ARG A 87 -14.41 -5.15 -1.36
N ASP A 88 -15.30 -5.03 -0.38
CA ASP A 88 -16.38 -6.00 -0.17
C ASP A 88 -17.37 -5.98 -1.35
#